data_AF-A0A968PEU4-F1
#
_entry.id   AF-A0A968PEU4-F1
#
_cell.length_a   1.000
_cell.length_b   1.000
_cell.length_c   1.000
_cell.angle_alpha   90.00
_cell.angle_beta   90.00
_cell.angle_gamma   90.00
#
_symmetry.space_group_name_H-M   'P 1'
#
loop_
_entity.id
_entity.type
_entity.pdbx_description
1 polymer ?
#
loop_
_entity_poly.entity_id
_entity_poly.type
_entity_poly.pdbx_seq_one_letter_code
_entity_poly.pdbx_strand_id
1 'polypeptide(L)'
;MHIRPVRLDRLAQELQYIQHIYNAAWANNWNHTPMNDDEIAHLARSLRPFIDPDLVLLAEDGDRPVACRSRCPICIRRSSR
;
A
#
# COMPACT_ATOMS: atom_id res chain seq x y z
N MET A 1 13.47 13.07 0.73
CA MET A 1 12.57 12.13 1.43
C MET A 1 11.42 12.85 2.14
N HIS A 2 10.19 12.70 1.65
CA HIS A 2 8.95 13.29 2.17
C HIS A 2 7.93 12.19 2.48
N ILE A 3 7.14 12.32 3.54
CA ILE A 3 6.10 11.34 3.90
C ILE A 3 4.74 12.00 3.69
N ARG A 4 3.86 11.33 2.96
CA ARG A 4 2.49 11.82 2.74
C ARG A 4 1.44 10.70 2.88
N PRO A 5 0.18 11.06 3.16
CA PRO A 5 -0.92 10.11 3.04
C PRO A 5 -1.15 9.71 1.58
N VAL A 6 -1.76 8.54 1.40
CA VAL A 6 -2.17 8.04 0.09
C VAL A 6 -3.23 8.93 -0.54
N ARG A 7 -3.12 9.14 -1.84
CA ARG A 7 -4.05 9.94 -2.63
C ARG A 7 -5.15 9.04 -3.19
N LEU A 8 -6.35 9.11 -2.59
CA LEU A 8 -7.51 8.34 -3.05
C LEU A 8 -7.98 8.75 -4.45
N ASP A 9 -7.79 10.01 -4.83
CA ASP A 9 -8.05 10.54 -6.17
C ASP A 9 -7.18 9.88 -7.25
N ARG A 10 -6.01 9.37 -6.85
CA ARG A 10 -5.07 8.64 -7.72
C ARG A 10 -4.79 7.22 -7.25
N LEU A 11 -5.77 6.59 -6.60
CA LEU A 11 -5.62 5.26 -5.98
C LEU A 11 -5.01 4.23 -6.93
N ALA A 12 -5.43 4.21 -8.20
CA ALA A 12 -4.89 3.28 -9.20
C ALA A 12 -3.38 3.45 -9.41
N GLN A 13 -2.89 4.69 -9.47
CA GLN A 13 -1.47 4.99 -9.62
C GLN A 13 -0.69 4.64 -8.35
N GLU A 14 -1.25 4.96 -7.18
CA GLU A 14 -0.66 4.62 -5.88
C GLU A 14 -0.53 3.11 -5.69
N LEU A 15 -1.51 2.32 -6.16
CA LEU A 15 -1.47 0.87 -6.11
C LEU A 15 -0.37 0.27 -6.99
N GLN A 16 -0.13 0.82 -8.17
CA GLN A 16 0.97 0.39 -9.03
C GLN A 16 2.33 0.63 -8.35
N TYR A 17 2.48 1.76 -7.67
CA TYR A 17 3.68 2.03 -6.88
C TYR A 17 3.83 1.04 -5.72
N ILE A 18 2.75 0.76 -4.99
CA ILE A 18 2.76 -0.21 -3.88
C ILE A 18 3.09 -1.63 -4.38
N GLN A 19 2.51 -2.05 -5.51
CA GLN A 19 2.78 -3.33 -6.16
C GLN A 19 4.27 -3.45 -6.53
N HIS A 20 4.84 -2.39 -7.13
CA HIS A 20 6.25 -2.37 -7.49
C HIS A 20 7.15 -2.50 -6.26
N ILE A 21 6.88 -1.72 -5.20
CA ILE A 21 7.62 -1.79 -3.94
C ILE A 21 7.48 -3.18 -3.31
N TYR A 22 6.27 -3.76 -3.30
CA TYR A 22 6.01 -5.08 -2.76
C TYR A 22 6.79 -6.17 -3.50
N ASN A 23 6.68 -6.19 -4.83
CA ASN A 23 7.38 -7.16 -5.68
C ASN A 23 8.89 -7.01 -5.57
N ALA A 24 9.42 -5.79 -5.49
CA ALA A 24 10.86 -5.54 -5.31
C ALA A 24 11.35 -5.98 -3.92
N ALA A 25 10.58 -5.70 -2.86
CA ALA A 25 10.93 -6.06 -1.49
C ALA A 25 10.88 -7.58 -1.26
N TRP A 26 9.96 -8.28 -1.93
CA TRP A 26 9.77 -9.72 -1.79
C TRP A 26 10.44 -10.55 -2.89
N ALA A 27 11.10 -9.92 -3.88
CA ALA A 27 11.78 -10.61 -4.98
C ALA A 27 12.79 -11.67 -4.52
N ASN A 28 13.43 -11.44 -3.37
CA ASN A 28 14.45 -12.34 -2.82
C ASN A 28 13.88 -13.38 -1.84
N ASN A 29 12.57 -13.39 -1.60
CA ASN A 29 11.94 -14.38 -0.73
C ASN A 29 11.66 -15.66 -1.52
N TRP A 30 12.09 -16.80 -0.98
CA TRP A 30 11.74 -18.10 -1.55
C TRP A 30 10.21 -18.28 -1.54
N ASN A 31 9.64 -18.80 -2.62
CA ASN A 31 8.20 -18.96 -2.84
C ASN A 31 7.39 -17.67 -3.07
N HIS A 32 8.03 -16.54 -3.42
CA HIS A 32 7.32 -15.33 -3.84
C HIS A 32 6.78 -15.48 -5.27
N THR A 33 5.46 -15.46 -5.40
CA THR A 33 4.77 -15.27 -6.69
C THR A 33 4.58 -13.77 -6.91
N PRO A 34 5.12 -13.18 -7.99
CA PRO A 34 4.92 -11.77 -8.30
C PRO A 34 3.43 -11.45 -8.37
N MET A 35 3.03 -10.37 -7.71
CA MET A 35 1.64 -9.93 -7.73
C MET A 35 1.32 -9.29 -9.09
N ASN A 36 0.28 -9.80 -9.75
CA ASN A 36 -0.18 -9.31 -11.06
C ASN A 36 -1.13 -8.11 -10.93
N ASP A 37 -1.30 -7.38 -12.03
CA ASP A 37 -2.13 -6.16 -12.09
C ASP A 37 -3.60 -6.43 -11.73
N ASP A 38 -4.12 -7.60 -12.12
CA ASP A 38 -5.48 -8.02 -11.76
C ASP A 38 -5.62 -8.33 -10.27
N GLU A 39 -4.58 -8.89 -9.65
CA GLU A 39 -4.59 -9.26 -8.23
C GLU A 39 -4.54 -8.01 -7.33
N ILE A 40 -3.67 -7.06 -7.64
CA ILE A 40 -3.60 -5.78 -6.91
C ILE A 40 -4.91 -4.99 -7.10
N ALA A 41 -5.52 -5.03 -8.30
CA ALA A 41 -6.80 -4.38 -8.55
C ALA A 41 -7.94 -5.05 -7.77
N HIS A 42 -7.95 -6.38 -7.70
CA HIS A 42 -8.92 -7.11 -6.89
C HIS A 42 -8.75 -6.81 -5.40
N LEU A 43 -7.51 -6.85 -4.90
CA LEU A 43 -7.15 -6.50 -3.53
C LEU A 43 -7.61 -5.07 -3.20
N ALA A 44 -7.36 -4.13 -4.09
CA ALA A 44 -7.77 -2.75 -3.94
C ALA A 44 -9.29 -2.58 -3.87
N ARG A 45 -10.05 -3.29 -4.72
CA ARG A 45 -11.53 -3.24 -4.67
C ARG A 45 -12.06 -3.76 -3.35
N SER A 46 -11.48 -4.84 -2.84
CA SER A 46 -11.85 -5.45 -1.56
C SER A 46 -11.43 -4.61 -0.35
N LEU A 47 -10.29 -3.92 -0.45
CA LEU A 47 -9.76 -3.05 0.61
C LEU A 47 -10.30 -1.62 0.55
N ARG A 48 -10.84 -1.15 -0.57
CA ARG A 48 -11.38 0.21 -0.75
C ARG A 48 -12.28 0.70 0.40
N PRO A 49 -13.23 -0.09 0.93
CA PRO A 49 -14.06 0.37 2.05
C PRO A 49 -13.32 0.42 3.41
N PHE A 50 -12.13 -0.20 3.50
CA PHE A 50 -11.31 -0.25 4.71
C PHE A 50 -10.06 0.64 4.64
N ILE A 51 -9.77 1.25 3.47
CA ILE A 51 -8.64 2.15 3.29
C ILE A 51 -9.03 3.52 3.86
N ASP A 52 -8.39 3.85 4.97
CA ASP A 52 -8.37 5.20 5.53
C ASP A 52 -7.08 5.90 5.06
N PRO A 53 -7.16 7.05 4.37
CA PRO A 53 -5.99 7.78 3.86
C PRO A 53 -4.99 8.17 4.94
N ASP A 54 -5.48 8.44 6.16
CA ASP A 54 -4.65 8.83 7.29
C ASP A 54 -3.87 7.63 7.87
N LEU A 55 -4.31 6.40 7.52
CA LEU A 55 -3.70 5.15 7.96
C LEU A 55 -2.73 4.57 6.94
N VAL A 56 -2.71 5.07 5.71
CA VAL A 56 -1.81 4.61 4.65
C VAL A 56 -0.84 5.72 4.28
N LEU A 57 0.40 5.58 4.72
CA LEU A 57 1.47 6.54 4.48
C LEU A 57 2.44 6.01 3.43
N LEU A 58 2.84 6.88 2.51
CA LEU A 58 3.87 6.62 1.52
C LEU A 58 5.06 7.52 1.80
N ALA A 59 6.25 6.93 1.82
CA ALA A 59 7.50 7.67 1.82
C ALA A 59 7.97 7.85 0.38
N GLU A 60 8.19 9.10 -0.01
CA GLU A 60 8.68 9.50 -1.33
C GLU A 60 10.13 9.96 -1.22
N ASP A 61 10.97 9.53 -2.14
CA ASP A 61 12.29 10.12 -2.36
C ASP A 61 12.34 10.73 -3.77
N GLY A 62 12.40 12.05 -3.84
CA GLY A 62 12.12 12.81 -5.06
C GLY A 62 10.67 12.59 -5.53
N ASP A 63 10.51 12.17 -6.78
CA ASP A 63 9.21 11.85 -7.40
C ASP A 63 8.81 10.37 -7.29
N ARG A 64 9.57 9.57 -6.52
CA ARG A 64 9.37 8.11 -6.45
C ARG A 64 8.97 7.67 -5.04
N PRO A 65 7.80 7.03 -4.86
CA PRO A 65 7.49 6.34 -3.62
C PRO A 65 8.44 5.14 -3.44
N VAL A 66 9.08 5.08 -2.28
CA VAL A 66 10.09 4.06 -1.93
C VAL A 66 9.61 3.12 -0.82
N ALA A 67 8.64 3.55 -0.01
CA ALA A 67 8.07 2.71 1.04
C ALA A 67 6.58 2.99 1.24
N CYS A 68 5.83 1.95 1.61
CA CYS A 68 4.44 2.04 1.99
C CYS A 68 4.24 1.47 3.40
N ARG A 69 3.49 2.20 4.22
CA ARG A 69 3.01 1.74 5.51
C ARG A 69 1.50 1.81 5.49
N SER A 70 0.85 0.66 5.48
CA SER A 70 -0.59 0.55 5.75
C SER A 70 -0.81 0.15 7.20
N ARG A 71 -1.66 0.89 7.91
CA ARG A 71 -2.14 0.49 9.23
C ARG A 71 -3.50 -0.16 9.07
N CYS A 72 -3.61 -1.41 9.52
CA CYS A 72 -4.88 -2.12 9.47
C CYS A 72 -5.84 -1.54 10.53
N PRO A 73 -7.05 -1.08 10.15
CA PRO A 73 -8.00 -0.45 11.08
C PRO A 73 -8.54 -1.43 12.14
N ILE A 74 -8.51 -2.75 11.88
CA ILE A 74 -8.96 -3.76 12.86
C ILE A 74 -8.16 -3.73 14.17
N CYS A 75 -6.90 -3.28 14.11
CA CYS A 75 -6.01 -3.17 15.27
C CYS A 75 -6.25 -1.88 16.08
N ILE A 76 -6.86 -0.85 15.51
CA ILE A 76 -7.12 0.44 16.20
C ILE A 76 -8.25 0.27 17.21
N ARG A 77 -9.31 -0.46 16.85
CA ARG A 77 -10.49 -0.62 17.70
C ARG A 77 -10.27 -1.49 18.94
N ARG A 78 -9.16 -2.24 19.01
CA ARG A 78 -8.77 -3.05 20.17
C ARG A 78 -7.81 -2.35 21.15
N SER A 79 -7.25 -1.19 20.78
CA SER A 79 -6.26 -0.47 21.61
C SER A 79 -6.87 0.65 22.47
N SER A 80 -8.19 0.88 22.40
CA SER A 80 -8.89 1.86 23.23
C SER A 80 -9.76 1.21 24.31
N ARG A 81 -9.33 0.06 24.83
CA ARG A 81 -9.81 -0.52 26.10
C ARG A 81 -8.63 -1.02 26.91
#